data_AF-A0A527GVH2-F1
#
_entry.id   AF-A0A527GVH2-F1
#
_cell.length_a   1.000
_cell.length_b   1.000
_cell.length_c   1.000
_cell.angle_alpha   90.00
_cell.angle_beta   90.00
_cell.angle_gamma   90.00
#
_symmetry.space_group_name_H-M   'P 1'
#
loop_
_entity.id
_entity.type
_entity.pdbx_description
1 polymer ?
#
loop_
_entity_poly.entity_id
_entity_poly.type
_entity_poly.pdbx_seq_one_letter_code
_entity_poly.pdbx_strand_id
1 'polypeptide(L)' 'MSVSARARHSGFDDVVGDATIETVASGFGFLEGPVWHPYEKWLVFSDIPESRIYRRSAEGEIELF' A
#
# COMPACT_ATOMS: atom_id res chain seq x y z
N MET A 1 -12.72 0.35 4.05
CA MET A 1 -13.74 -0.50 3.36
C MET A 1 -12.98 -1.58 2.62
N SER A 2 -13.48 -2.82 2.59
CA SER A 2 -12.84 -3.92 1.86
C SER A 2 -13.63 -4.21 0.58
N VAL A 3 -12.95 -4.36 -0.56
CA VAL A 3 -13.57 -4.59 -1.87
C VAL A 3 -12.84 -5.71 -2.62
N SER A 4 -13.56 -6.49 -3.42
CA SER A 4 -12.96 -7.51 -4.28
C SER A 4 -12.46 -6.89 -5.59
N ALA A 5 -11.33 -7.39 -6.09
CA ALA A 5 -10.85 -7.04 -7.43
C ALA A 5 -11.76 -7.67 -8.51
N ARG A 6 -11.95 -6.97 -9.63
CA ARG A 6 -12.68 -7.50 -10.79
C ARG A 6 -11.71 -8.19 -11.75
N ALA A 7 -11.83 -9.51 -11.88
CA ALA A 7 -11.10 -10.28 -12.87
C ALA A 7 -11.46 -9.84 -14.31
N ARG A 8 -10.44 -9.68 -15.16
CA ARG A 8 -10.58 -9.42 -16.61
C ARG A 8 -10.02 -10.55 -17.49
N HIS A 9 -9.25 -11.45 -16.90
CA HIS A 9 -8.63 -12.59 -17.54
C HIS A 9 -8.88 -13.82 -16.67
N SER A 10 -9.03 -15.00 -17.27
CA SER A 10 -9.36 -16.24 -16.55
C SER A 10 -8.28 -16.64 -15.54
N GLY A 11 -7.00 -16.43 -15.87
CA GLY A 11 -5.88 -16.70 -14.96
C GLY A 11 -5.65 -15.63 -13.86
N PHE A 12 -6.56 -14.68 -13.66
CA PHE A 12 -6.41 -13.68 -12.59
C PHE A 12 -6.52 -14.32 -11.21
N ASP A 13 -7.49 -15.22 -11.05
CA ASP A 13 -7.77 -15.88 -9.77
C ASP A 13 -6.64 -16.83 -9.35
N ASP A 14 -5.86 -17.35 -10.30
CA ASP A 14 -4.67 -18.17 -10.04
C ASP A 14 -3.56 -17.39 -9.31
N VAL A 15 -3.53 -16.05 -9.45
CA VAL A 15 -2.52 -15.17 -8.81
C VAL A 15 -3.05 -14.54 -7.54
N VAL A 16 -4.31 -14.11 -7.55
CA VAL A 16 -4.89 -13.28 -6.47
C VAL A 16 -5.70 -14.11 -5.46
N GLY A 17 -6.29 -15.23 -5.87
CA GLY A 17 -7.18 -16.04 -5.04
C GLY A 17 -8.36 -15.22 -4.48
N ASP A 18 -8.77 -15.54 -3.24
CA ASP A 18 -9.87 -14.87 -2.55
C ASP A 18 -9.45 -13.55 -1.85
N ALA A 19 -8.31 -12.96 -2.24
CA ALA A 19 -7.80 -11.76 -1.59
C ALA A 19 -8.73 -10.54 -1.77
N THR A 20 -8.87 -9.77 -0.69
CA THR A 20 -9.65 -8.52 -0.70
C THR A 20 -8.74 -7.30 -0.63
N ILE A 21 -9.11 -6.24 -1.34
CA ILE A 21 -8.41 -4.95 -1.32
C ILE A 21 -8.89 -4.15 -0.10
N GLU A 22 -7.94 -3.67 0.71
CA GLU A 22 -8.19 -2.87 1.91
C GLU A 22 -7.51 -1.50 1.84
N THR A 23 -8.20 -0.47 2.36
CA THR A 23 -7.58 0.82 2.67
C THR A 23 -6.88 0.76 4.02
N VAL A 24 -5.54 0.67 4.01
CA VAL A 24 -4.72 0.58 5.24
C VAL A 24 -4.41 1.93 5.88
N ALA A 25 -4.53 3.03 5.14
CA ALA A 25 -4.37 4.40 5.63
C ALA A 25 -5.04 5.40 4.68
N SER A 26 -5.37 6.59 5.18
CA SER A 26 -6.01 7.68 4.43
C SER A 26 -5.62 9.04 5.00
N GLY A 27 -5.97 10.13 4.31
CA GLY A 27 -5.69 11.50 4.77
C GLY A 27 -4.47 12.17 4.12
N PHE A 28 -3.95 11.58 3.05
CA PHE A 28 -2.82 12.09 2.27
C PHE A 28 -3.29 12.85 1.03
N GLY A 29 -2.43 13.69 0.48
CA GLY A 29 -2.72 14.47 -0.74
C GLY A 29 -2.61 13.63 -2.01
N PHE A 30 -1.41 13.16 -2.32
CA PHE A 30 -1.15 12.31 -3.49
C PHE A 30 0.06 11.41 -3.22
N LEU A 31 -0.23 10.11 -3.01
CA LEU A 31 0.76 9.11 -2.66
C LEU A 31 1.46 8.54 -3.89
N GLU A 32 2.78 8.46 -3.85
CA GLU A 32 3.60 7.89 -4.93
C GLU A 32 4.87 7.18 -4.42
N GLY A 33 5.49 6.42 -5.33
CA GLY A 33 6.80 5.81 -5.12
C GLY A 33 6.90 4.82 -3.94
N PRO A 34 5.97 3.85 -3.78
CA PRO A 34 6.07 2.85 -2.73
C PRO A 34 7.29 1.94 -2.94
N VAL A 35 8.14 1.80 -1.92
CA VAL A 35 9.29 0.88 -1.92
C VAL A 35 9.30 0.06 -0.64
N TRP A 36 9.39 -1.26 -0.77
CA TRP A 36 9.51 -2.18 0.36
C TRP A 36 10.98 -2.39 0.74
N HIS A 37 11.30 -2.21 2.02
CA HIS A 37 12.61 -2.55 2.58
C HIS A 37 12.59 -3.97 3.17
N PRO A 38 13.19 -4.97 2.50
CA PRO A 38 12.93 -6.38 2.80
C PRO A 38 13.56 -6.87 4.11
N TYR A 39 14.67 -6.26 4.54
CA TYR A 39 15.39 -6.71 5.74
C TYR A 39 14.76 -6.19 7.03
N GLU A 40 14.48 -4.89 7.07
CA GLU A 40 13.85 -4.22 8.21
C GLU A 40 12.32 -4.20 8.17
N LYS A 41 11.72 -4.70 7.08
CA LYS A 41 10.28 -4.93 6.94
C LYS A 41 9.42 -3.67 7.12
N TRP A 42 9.71 -2.63 6.35
CA TRP A 42 8.88 -1.43 6.29
C TRP A 42 8.68 -0.95 4.86
N LEU A 43 7.59 -0.22 4.63
CA LEU A 43 7.24 0.41 3.35
C LEU A 43 7.54 1.90 3.44
N VAL A 44 8.27 2.46 2.48
CA VAL A 44 8.41 3.91 2.31
C VAL A 44 7.57 4.39 1.14
N PHE A 45 6.97 5.57 1.26
CA PHE A 45 6.20 6.22 0.21
C PHE A 45 6.18 7.74 0.41
N SER A 46 5.87 8.50 -0.64
CA SER A 46 5.87 9.97 -0.62
C SER A 46 4.46 10.53 -0.70
N ASP A 47 4.19 11.63 0.00
CA ASP A 47 3.03 12.49 -0.24
C ASP A 47 3.50 13.78 -0.93
N ILE A 48 3.25 13.88 -2.24
CA ILE A 48 3.87 14.89 -3.10
C ILE A 48 3.41 16.33 -2.75
N PRO A 49 2.10 16.63 -2.61
CA PRO A 49 1.64 17.96 -2.20
C PRO A 49 2.24 18.45 -0.88
N GLU A 50 2.45 17.53 0.07
CA GLU A 50 2.98 17.86 1.40
C GLU A 50 4.51 17.89 1.45
N SER A 51 5.21 17.51 0.37
CA SER A 51 6.67 17.37 0.32
C SER A 51 7.22 16.52 1.48
N ARG A 52 6.53 15.42 1.81
CA ARG A 52 6.86 14.53 2.92
C ARG A 52 7.06 13.10 2.43
N ILE A 53 7.96 12.39 3.10
CA ILE A 53 8.16 10.95 2.93
C ILE A 53 7.75 10.29 4.24
N TYR A 54 7.04 9.18 4.13
CA TYR A 54 6.55 8.41 5.26
C TYR A 54 7.09 6.98 5.23
N ARG A 55 7.28 6.42 6.41
CA ARG A 55 7.53 5.00 6.63
C ARG A 55 6.33 4.36 7.29
N ARG A 56 5.88 3.21 6.78
CA ARG A 56 4.93 2.32 7.43
C ARG A 56 5.65 1.07 7.94
N SER A 57 5.58 0.82 9.24
CA SER A 57 6.11 -0.40 9.87
C SER A 57 5.32 -1.65 9.49
N ALA A 58 5.84 -2.83 9.85
CA ALA A 58 5.14 -4.10 9.68
C ALA A 58 3.84 -4.14 10.51
N GLU A 59 3.86 -3.52 11.69
CA GLU A 59 2.73 -3.40 12.62
C GLU A 59 1.66 -2.42 12.12
N GLY A 60 2.03 -1.57 11.15
CA GLY A 60 1.12 -0.68 10.45
C GLY A 60 1.17 0.78 10.89
N GLU A 61 2.03 1.10 11.86
CA GLU A 61 2.31 2.48 12.25
C GLU A 61 2.94 3.27 11.11
N ILE A 62 2.48 4.50 10.90
CA ILE A 62 2.98 5.41 9.87
C ILE A 62 3.62 6.62 10.54
N GLU A 63 4.87 6.92 10.18
CA GLU A 63 5.62 8.05 10.70
C GLU A 63 6.41 8.77 9.59
N LEU A 64 6.89 9.97 9.87
CA LEU A 64 7.80 10.68 8.96
C LEU A 64 9.12 9.92 8.86
N PHE A 65 9.60 9.75 7.63
CA PHE A 65 10.89 9.13 7.33
C PHE A 65 12.04 10.11 7.55
#